data_AF-A0A5D3D637-F1
#
_entry.id   AF-A0A5D3D637-F1
#
_cell.length_a   1.000
_cell.length_b   1.000
_cell.length_c   1.000
_cell.angle_alpha   90.00
_cell.angle_beta   90.00
_cell.angle_gamma   90.00
#
_symmetry.space_group_name_H-M   'P 1'
#
loop_
_entity.id
_entity.type
_entity.pdbx_description
1 polymer ?
#
loop_
_entity_poly.entity_id
_entity_poly.type
_entity_poly.pdbx_seq_one_letter_code
_entity_poly.pdbx_strand_id
1 'polypeptide(L)'
;MQIATTETTQYGVIMGSGKAVQGKRMCTRVVIGLPELTVVEDFLPLELENLDMVLGMQWLQKQGSMTVDWRNLAMTFAVGDVKVVLKGDPSLTRMEISLKMLMKQWQPNDRGYLVDFRSMGISKADR
;
A
#
# COMPACT_ATOMS: atom_id res chain seq x y z
N MET A 1 -1.49 15.90 3.05
CA MET A 1 -0.35 16.25 2.17
C MET A 1 -0.92 16.58 0.79
N GLN A 2 -0.67 17.75 0.22
CA GLN A 2 -1.21 18.12 -1.09
C GLN A 2 -0.09 18.05 -2.12
N ILE A 3 -0.15 17.06 -3.02
CA ILE A 3 0.81 16.89 -4.12
C ILE A 3 0.33 17.76 -5.29
N ALA A 4 1.23 18.52 -5.90
CA ALA A 4 0.90 19.34 -7.07
C ALA A 4 0.51 18.43 -8.25
N THR A 5 -0.49 18.87 -9.01
CA THR A 5 -0.96 18.14 -10.20
C THR A 5 -0.89 19.01 -11.44
N THR A 6 -0.66 18.39 -12.58
CA THR A 6 -0.67 19.03 -13.90
C THR A 6 -1.80 18.45 -14.75
N GLU A 7 -2.32 19.23 -15.71
CA GLU A 7 -3.25 18.68 -16.70
C GLU A 7 -2.58 17.64 -17.59
N THR A 8 -3.35 16.65 -18.03
CA THR A 8 -2.91 15.62 -18.99
C THR A 8 -4.06 15.28 -19.95
N THR A 9 -3.80 14.44 -20.96
CA THR A 9 -4.85 13.85 -21.78
C THR A 9 -5.80 13.02 -20.91
N GLN A 10 -7.10 13.06 -21.22
CA GLN A 10 -8.07 12.28 -20.47
C GLN A 10 -7.73 10.79 -20.53
N TYR A 11 -7.81 10.12 -19.38
CA TYR A 11 -7.53 8.70 -19.23
C TYR A 11 -8.65 7.99 -18.49
N GLY A 12 -8.78 6.69 -18.74
CA GLY A 12 -9.65 5.78 -18.01
C GLY A 12 -8.85 4.66 -17.36
N VAL A 13 -9.14 4.37 -16.09
CA VAL A 13 -8.55 3.26 -15.32
C VAL A 13 -9.66 2.34 -14.86
N ILE A 14 -9.48 1.04 -15.05
CA ILE A 14 -10.35 0.01 -14.47
C ILE A 14 -9.68 -0.49 -13.19
N MET A 15 -10.36 -0.32 -12.07
CA MET A 15 -9.89 -0.77 -10.77
C MET A 15 -10.09 -2.29 -10.63
N GLY A 16 -9.40 -2.92 -9.68
CA GLY A 16 -9.59 -4.34 -9.37
C GLY A 16 -11.03 -4.70 -8.96
N SER A 17 -11.82 -3.72 -8.51
CA SER A 17 -13.25 -3.85 -8.23
C SER A 17 -14.14 -3.87 -9.48
N GLY A 18 -13.58 -3.67 -10.68
CA GLY A 18 -14.33 -3.49 -11.93
C GLY A 18 -14.88 -2.07 -12.15
N LYS A 19 -14.76 -1.17 -11.16
CA LYS A 19 -15.14 0.24 -11.30
C LYS A 19 -14.20 0.94 -12.29
N ALA A 20 -14.78 1.61 -13.28
CA ALA A 20 -14.05 2.51 -14.16
C ALA A 20 -13.98 3.91 -13.57
N VAL A 21 -12.78 4.49 -13.54
CA VAL A 21 -12.51 5.85 -13.09
C VAL A 21 -11.90 6.64 -14.23
N GLN A 22 -12.36 7.87 -14.43
CA GLN A 22 -11.85 8.79 -15.44
C GLN A 22 -11.09 9.93 -14.76
N GLY A 23 -10.00 10.39 -15.38
CA GLY A 23 -9.22 11.50 -14.87
C GLY A 23 -8.55 12.31 -15.97
N LYS A 24 -8.14 13.53 -15.63
CA LYS A 24 -7.45 14.48 -16.53
C LYS A 24 -6.28 15.19 -15.85
N ARG A 25 -5.82 14.65 -14.71
CA ARG A 25 -4.72 15.23 -13.92
C ARG A 25 -3.67 14.17 -13.63
N MET A 26 -2.44 14.61 -13.43
CA MET A 26 -1.32 13.74 -13.08
C MET A 26 -0.46 14.39 -12.02
N CYS A 27 -0.04 13.63 -11.02
CA CYS A 27 1.02 14.02 -10.10
C CYS A 27 2.36 13.72 -10.79
N THR A 28 3.19 14.74 -11.02
CA THR A 28 4.45 14.55 -11.75
C THR A 28 5.64 14.47 -10.81
N ARG A 29 6.58 13.58 -11.13
CA ARG A 29 7.86 13.38 -10.44
C ARG A 29 7.72 13.29 -8.91
N VAL A 30 6.74 12.51 -8.45
CA VAL A 30 6.53 12.28 -7.02
C VAL A 30 7.70 11.45 -6.49
N VAL A 31 8.37 11.98 -5.47
CA VAL A 31 9.49 11.31 -4.79
C VAL A 31 8.94 10.50 -3.61
N ILE A 32 9.21 9.20 -3.59
CA ILE A 32 8.77 8.27 -2.56
C ILE A 32 10.00 7.63 -1.93
N GLY A 33 10.14 7.79 -0.63
CA GLY A 33 11.14 7.06 0.15
C GLY A 33 10.60 5.71 0.59
N LEU A 34 11.20 4.63 0.09
CA LEU A 34 11.09 3.28 0.65
C LEU A 34 12.39 2.95 1.41
N PRO A 35 12.40 2.00 2.35
CA PRO A 35 13.54 1.75 3.23
C PRO A 35 14.90 1.60 2.52
N GLU A 36 14.91 0.94 1.36
CA GLU A 36 16.13 0.65 0.57
C GLU A 36 16.09 1.29 -0.83
N LEU A 37 15.09 2.12 -1.13
CA LEU A 37 14.86 2.63 -2.48
C LEU A 37 14.17 3.99 -2.47
N THR A 38 14.68 4.92 -3.27
CA THR A 38 13.92 6.13 -3.62
C THR A 38 13.31 5.96 -4.99
N VAL A 39 11.99 6.09 -5.08
CA VAL A 39 11.24 6.01 -6.34
C VAL A 39 10.84 7.42 -6.77
N VAL A 40 11.05 7.74 -8.05
CA VAL A 40 10.58 9.00 -8.65
C VAL A 40 9.70 8.65 -9.84
N GLU A 41 8.39 8.85 -9.68
CA GLU A 41 7.40 8.42 -10.69
C GLU A 41 6.26 9.41 -10.83
N ASP A 42 5.58 9.33 -11.97
CA ASP A 42 4.33 10.02 -12.22
C ASP A 42 3.15 9.14 -11.76
N PHE A 43 2.14 9.75 -11.14
CA PHE A 43 0.98 9.04 -10.60
C PHE A 43 -0.32 9.64 -11.12
N LEU A 44 -1.29 8.77 -11.36
CA LEU A 44 -2.67 9.16 -11.61
C LEU A 44 -3.37 9.35 -10.26
N PRO A 45 -3.97 10.51 -9.98
CA PRO A 45 -4.81 10.69 -8.79
C PRO A 45 -6.03 9.78 -8.89
N LEU A 46 -6.14 8.86 -7.95
CA LEU A 46 -7.26 7.91 -7.85
C LEU A 46 -7.76 7.91 -6.41
N GLU A 47 -9.08 7.82 -6.24
CA GLU A 47 -9.67 7.54 -4.93
C GLU A 47 -9.43 6.07 -4.60
N LEU A 48 -8.45 5.85 -3.73
CA LEU A 48 -8.11 4.55 -3.17
C LEU A 48 -8.73 4.47 -1.78
N GLU A 49 -9.38 3.34 -1.46
CA GLU A 49 -10.10 3.21 -0.18
C GLU A 49 -9.14 3.12 1.02
N ASN A 50 -8.19 2.20 0.93
CA ASN A 50 -7.29 1.82 2.04
C ASN A 50 -5.81 1.80 1.63
N LEU A 51 -5.47 2.45 0.51
CA LEU A 51 -4.12 2.52 -0.01
C LEU A 51 -3.76 3.98 -0.27
N ASP A 52 -2.53 4.37 0.05
CA ASP A 52 -2.06 5.72 -0.27
C ASP A 52 -1.66 5.83 -1.75
N MET A 53 -0.96 4.82 -2.26
CA MET A 53 -0.36 4.81 -3.60
C MET A 53 -0.22 3.39 -4.15
N VAL A 54 -0.19 3.26 -5.47
CA VAL A 54 0.03 1.98 -6.17
C VAL A 54 1.18 2.13 -7.16
N LEU A 55 2.24 1.35 -6.95
CA LEU A 55 3.30 1.14 -7.96
C LEU A 55 2.85 0.01 -8.90
N GLY A 56 2.26 0.40 -10.03
CA GLY A 56 1.68 -0.53 -10.97
C GLY A 56 2.69 -1.23 -11.89
N MET A 57 2.16 -1.95 -12.87
CA MET A 57 2.94 -2.72 -13.84
C MET A 57 3.98 -1.89 -14.60
N GLN A 58 3.67 -0.64 -14.92
CA GLN A 58 4.61 0.26 -15.59
C GLN A 58 5.88 0.50 -14.77
N TRP A 59 5.75 0.63 -13.46
CA TRP A 59 6.92 0.77 -12.58
C TRP A 59 7.66 -0.57 -12.41
N LEU A 60 6.92 -1.68 -12.28
CA LEU A 60 7.51 -3.02 -12.17
C LEU A 60 8.35 -3.37 -13.41
N GLN A 61 7.88 -3.04 -14.61
CA GLN A 61 8.62 -3.25 -15.86
C GLN A 61 9.99 -2.55 -15.87
N LYS A 62 10.11 -1.37 -15.24
CA LYS A 62 11.37 -0.63 -15.15
C LYS A 62 12.43 -1.33 -14.29
N GLN A 63 12.01 -2.18 -13.35
CA GLN A 63 12.94 -2.92 -12.48
C GLN A 63 13.57 -4.13 -13.18
N GLY A 64 13.02 -4.54 -14.33
CA GLY A 64 13.50 -5.70 -15.08
C GLY A 64 13.21 -7.01 -14.36
N SER A 65 14.17 -7.92 -14.37
CA SER A 65 14.02 -9.24 -13.75
C SER A 65 13.97 -9.14 -12.22
N MET A 66 12.98 -9.81 -11.64
CA MET A 66 12.77 -9.84 -10.20
C MET A 66 12.34 -11.22 -9.72
N THR A 67 12.58 -11.50 -8.45
CA THR A 67 12.04 -12.67 -7.74
C THR A 67 11.02 -12.17 -6.71
N VAL A 68 9.85 -12.81 -6.67
CA VAL A 68 8.79 -12.47 -5.71
C VAL A 68 8.46 -13.70 -4.87
N ASP A 69 8.65 -13.57 -3.57
CA ASP A 69 8.17 -14.51 -2.57
C ASP A 69 6.81 -14.01 -2.06
N TRP A 70 5.74 -14.54 -2.65
CA TRP A 70 4.37 -14.19 -2.30
C TRP A 70 4.00 -14.60 -0.87
N ARG A 71 4.62 -15.65 -0.34
CA ARG A 71 4.31 -16.15 1.01
C ARG A 71 4.84 -15.19 2.07
N ASN A 72 6.06 -14.71 1.87
CA ASN A 72 6.72 -13.79 2.81
C ASN A 72 6.56 -12.31 2.42
N LEU A 73 5.77 -12.03 1.38
CA LEU A 73 5.54 -10.69 0.84
C LEU A 73 6.85 -9.96 0.54
N ALA A 74 7.82 -10.65 -0.05
CA ALA A 74 9.13 -10.07 -0.35
C ALA A 74 9.36 -10.04 -1.86
N MET A 75 9.83 -8.89 -2.36
CA MET A 75 10.22 -8.69 -3.74
C MET A 75 11.70 -8.32 -3.78
N THR A 76 12.43 -8.93 -4.70
CA THR A 76 13.88 -8.72 -4.86
C THR A 76 14.20 -8.44 -6.32
N PHE A 77 14.94 -7.36 -6.57
CA PHE A 77 15.41 -6.96 -7.89
C PHE A 77 16.75 -6.23 -7.79
N ALA A 78 17.41 -6.04 -8.93
CA ALA A 78 18.67 -5.33 -9.01
C ALA A 78 18.47 -3.88 -9.47
N VAL A 79 19.18 -2.95 -8.84
CA VAL A 79 19.32 -1.56 -9.28
C VAL A 79 20.81 -1.31 -9.45
N GLY A 80 21.28 -1.36 -10.71
CA GLY A 80 22.72 -1.47 -10.98
C GLY A 80 23.27 -2.77 -10.39
N ASP A 81 24.36 -2.67 -9.62
CA ASP A 81 24.99 -3.82 -8.94
C ASP A 81 24.40 -4.07 -7.54
N VAL A 82 23.43 -3.26 -7.10
CA VAL A 82 22.84 -3.36 -5.77
C VAL A 82 21.56 -4.19 -5.82
N LYS A 83 21.49 -5.19 -4.94
CA LYS A 83 20.27 -5.97 -4.71
C LYS A 83 19.38 -5.22 -3.73
N VAL A 84 18.17 -4.87 -4.18
CA VAL A 84 17.14 -4.22 -3.36
C VAL A 84 16.12 -5.26 -2.93
N VAL A 85 15.68 -5.21 -1.66
CA VAL A 85 14.61 -6.06 -1.14
C VAL A 85 13.48 -5.20 -0.59
N LEU A 86 12.33 -5.22 -1.26
CA LEU A 86 11.09 -4.66 -0.72
C LEU A 86 10.36 -5.75 0.06
N LYS A 87 10.09 -5.50 1.34
CA LYS A 87 9.29 -6.38 2.20
C LYS A 87 7.96 -5.71 2.52
N GLY A 88 6.87 -6.44 2.33
CA GLY A 88 5.56 -6.06 2.81
C GLY A 88 5.52 -6.06 4.33
N ASP A 89 4.70 -5.19 4.90
CA ASP A 89 4.42 -5.15 6.33
C ASP A 89 3.26 -6.11 6.65
N PRO A 90 3.51 -7.22 7.39
CA PRO A 90 2.45 -8.16 7.74
C PRO A 90 1.33 -7.53 8.58
N SER A 91 1.61 -6.44 9.30
CA SER A 91 0.58 -5.73 10.07
C SER A 91 -0.49 -5.10 9.16
N LEU A 92 -0.12 -4.68 7.95
CA LEU A 92 -1.02 -4.08 6.96
C LEU A 92 -1.85 -5.11 6.20
N THR A 93 -1.53 -6.40 6.32
CA THR A 93 -2.34 -7.49 5.74
C THR A 93 -3.51 -7.92 6.61
N ARG A 94 -3.60 -7.39 7.85
CA ARG A 94 -4.72 -7.66 8.74
C ARG A 94 -5.89 -6.78 8.36
N MET A 95 -6.89 -7.36 7.70
CA MET A 95 -8.20 -6.72 7.58
C MET A 95 -8.88 -6.69 8.95
N GLU A 96 -9.39 -5.52 9.33
CA GLU A 96 -10.36 -5.45 10.40
C GLU A 96 -11.60 -6.25 10.01
N ILE A 97 -12.04 -7.13 10.91
CA ILE A 97 -13.28 -7.88 10.75
C ILE A 97 -14.21 -7.55 11.90
N SER A 98 -15.52 -7.51 11.62
CA SER A 98 -16.49 -7.38 12.71
C SER A 98 -16.34 -8.54 13.70
N LEU A 99 -16.59 -8.27 14.99
CA LEU A 99 -16.59 -9.30 16.03
C LEU A 99 -17.51 -10.48 15.65
N LYS A 100 -18.64 -10.19 15.01
CA LYS A 100 -19.58 -11.20 14.50
C LYS A 100 -18.94 -12.13 13.46
N MET A 101 -18.12 -11.60 12.55
CA MET A 101 -17.41 -12.42 11.57
C MET A 101 -16.29 -13.23 12.21
N LEU A 102 -15.56 -12.66 13.18
CA LEU A 102 -14.55 -13.38 13.95
C LEU A 102 -15.18 -14.58 14.70
N MET A 103 -16.30 -14.37 15.39
CA MET A 103 -17.00 -15.44 16.12
C MET A 103 -17.48 -16.58 15.22
N LYS A 104 -17.79 -16.32 13.95
CA LYS A 104 -18.18 -17.38 12.99
C LYS A 104 -17.03 -18.32 12.64
N GLN A 105 -15.79 -17.90 12.85
CA GLN A 105 -14.60 -18.71 12.56
C GLN A 105 -14.16 -19.57 13.75
N TRP A 106 -14.78 -19.40 14.92
CA TRP A 106 -14.41 -20.14 16.13
C TRP A 106 -14.82 -21.61 16.08
N GLN A 107 -13.90 -22.48 16.48
CA GLN A 107 -14.15 -23.87 16.80
C GLN A 107 -14.67 -24.02 18.23
N PRO A 108 -15.35 -25.12 18.59
CA PRO A 108 -15.98 -25.31 19.90
C PRO A 108 -15.06 -25.12 21.11
N ASN A 109 -13.75 -25.30 20.94
CA ASN A 109 -12.75 -25.22 22.01
C ASN A 109 -11.95 -23.91 22.01
N ASP A 110 -12.20 -23.03 21.05
CA ASP A 110 -11.45 -21.80 20.95
C ASP A 110 -11.88 -20.81 22.04
N ARG A 111 -10.94 -19.97 22.46
CA ARG A 111 -11.15 -18.93 23.47
C ARG A 111 -10.55 -17.63 22.98
N GLY A 112 -11.08 -16.51 23.45
CA GLY A 112 -10.47 -15.20 23.22
C GLY A 112 -10.94 -14.17 24.21
N TYR A 113 -10.23 -13.05 24.20
CA TYR A 113 -10.45 -11.92 25.09
C TYR A 113 -10.78 -10.70 24.25
N LEU A 114 -11.81 -9.96 24.64
CA LEU A 114 -12.08 -8.63 24.10
C LEU A 114 -11.30 -7.62 24.93
N VAL A 115 -10.31 -6.97 24.32
CA VAL A 115 -9.55 -5.89 24.95
C VAL A 115 -10.09 -4.56 24.44
N ASP A 116 -10.71 -3.81 25.35
CA ASP A 116 -11.25 -2.47 25.09
C ASP A 116 -10.28 -1.41 25.65
N PHE A 117 -9.76 -0.54 24.80
CA PHE A 117 -8.88 0.56 25.20
C PHE A 117 -9.69 1.83 25.42
N ARG A 118 -9.93 2.18 26.69
CA ARG A 118 -10.79 3.33 27.07
C ARG A 118 -10.10 4.69 26.99
N SER A 119 -8.76 4.75 26.93
CA SER A 119 -8.02 5.99 26.66
C SER A 119 -6.55 5.70 26.31
N MET A 120 -6.05 6.30 25.22
CA MET A 120 -4.60 6.44 24.99
C MET A 120 -4.17 7.85 25.40
N GLY A 121 -3.58 7.99 26.58
CA GLY A 121 -2.85 9.20 26.92
C GLY A 121 -1.54 9.21 26.16
N ILE A 122 -1.46 9.92 25.04
CA ILE A 122 -0.18 10.21 24.41
C ILE A 122 0.51 11.23 25.32
N SER A 123 1.46 10.80 26.15
CA SER A 123 2.36 11.75 26.79
C SER A 123 3.19 12.39 25.69
N LYS A 124 2.98 13.68 25.44
CA LYS A 124 3.94 14.47 24.66
C LYS A 124 5.29 14.36 25.35
N ALA A 125 6.30 13.82 24.67
CA ALA A 125 7.67 14.00 25.10
C ALA A 125 7.97 15.50 25.04
N ASP A 126 8.42 16.06 26.15
CA ASP A 126 8.84 17.45 26.24
C ASP A 126 10.05 17.69 25.32
N ARG A 127 9.92 18.76 24.54
CA ARG A 127 10.87 19.46 23.63
C ARG A 127 12.24 18.84 23.37
#